data_AF-A0A4R2EC05-F1
#
_entry.id   AF-A0A4R2EC05-F1
#
_cell.length_a   1.000
_cell.length_b   1.000
_cell.length_c   1.000
_cell.angle_alpha   90.00
_cell.angle_beta   90.00
_cell.angle_gamma   90.00
#
_symmetry.space_group_name_H-M   'P 1'
#
loop_
_entity.id
_entity.type
_entity.pdbx_description
1 polymer ?
#
loop_
_entity_poly.entity_id
_entity_poly.type
_entity_poly.pdbx_seq_one_letter_code
_entity_poly.pdbx_strand_id
1 'polypeptide(L)'
;MKELRKMLTLLFMVYWFTYVLGKCLLDYFSGDQVEIVAIMLSALGWGVLPALGSYAGLSQVVMPKLRYLESEIVEEPTFFEKREERVSNENGAITFTNLEEICRARYVVTFADGEEGVIKMRTTLSLWSRGVGYCIKFKDVNQEAVMVFIPISTGNRKVEQDAKRLKLLVEGLASAS
;
A
#
# COMPACT_ATOMS: atom_id res chain seq x y z
N MET A 1 9.01 5.51 5.40
CA MET A 1 10.45 5.68 5.09
C MET A 1 11.30 4.45 5.39
N LYS A 2 11.31 3.91 6.62
CA LYS A 2 12.14 2.73 6.98
C LYS A 2 11.83 1.48 6.14
N GLU A 3 10.56 1.16 5.93
CA GLU A 3 10.15 -0.03 5.14
C GLU A 3 10.50 0.09 3.64
N LEU A 4 10.36 1.27 3.04
CA LEU A 4 10.77 1.51 1.65
C LEU A 4 12.28 1.36 1.47
N ARG A 5 13.07 1.84 2.44
CA ARG A 5 14.54 1.64 2.45
C ARG A 5 14.90 0.16 2.55
N LYS A 6 14.25 -0.59 3.47
CA LYS A 6 14.46 -2.05 3.59
C LYS A 6 14.14 -2.78 2.28
N MET A 7 13.01 -2.46 1.65
CA MET A 7 12.66 -3.03 0.34
C MET A 7 13.73 -2.74 -0.71
N LEU A 8 14.23 -1.51 -0.77
CA LEU A 8 15.24 -1.10 -1.75
C LEU A 8 16.57 -1.82 -1.52
N THR A 9 17.01 -1.94 -0.27
CA THR A 9 18.21 -2.70 0.09
C THR A 9 18.07 -4.16 -0.29
N LEU A 10 16.91 -4.77 -0.03
CA LEU A 10 16.66 -6.16 -0.40
C LEU A 10 16.68 -6.35 -1.93
N LEU A 11 16.04 -5.44 -2.67
CA LEU A 11 16.00 -5.47 -4.12
C LEU A 11 17.41 -5.35 -4.71
N PHE A 12 18.21 -4.40 -4.19
CA PHE A 12 19.62 -4.25 -4.53
C PHE A 12 20.38 -5.55 -4.32
N MET A 13 20.23 -6.18 -3.13
CA MET A 13 20.89 -7.45 -2.83
C MET A 13 20.50 -8.54 -3.82
N VAL A 14 19.21 -8.69 -4.14
CA VAL A 14 18.73 -9.71 -5.09
C VAL A 14 19.34 -9.50 -6.48
N TYR A 15 19.29 -8.28 -7.02
CA TYR A 15 19.87 -7.99 -8.34
C TYR A 15 21.38 -8.18 -8.35
N TRP A 16 22.06 -7.70 -7.30
CA TRP A 16 23.50 -7.83 -7.16
C TRP A 16 23.93 -9.30 -7.10
N PHE A 17 23.33 -10.10 -6.21
CA PHE A 17 23.65 -11.52 -6.09
C PHE A 17 23.32 -12.28 -7.37
N THR A 18 22.17 -12.03 -7.99
CA THR A 18 21.77 -12.70 -9.24
C THR A 18 22.76 -12.41 -10.36
N TYR A 19 23.23 -11.16 -10.47
CA TYR A 19 24.22 -10.80 -11.47
C TYR A 19 25.58 -11.47 -11.20
N VAL A 20 26.08 -11.41 -9.97
CA VAL A 20 27.38 -12.01 -9.59
C VAL A 20 27.35 -13.51 -9.82
N LEU A 21 26.34 -14.21 -9.30
CA LEU A 21 26.18 -15.66 -9.50
C LEU A 21 26.03 -16.00 -10.97
N GLY A 22 25.19 -15.27 -11.71
CA GLY A 22 24.97 -15.50 -13.14
C GLY A 22 26.25 -15.34 -13.95
N LYS A 23 27.04 -14.30 -13.68
CA LYS A 23 28.32 -14.06 -14.35
C LYS A 23 29.38 -15.11 -14.00
N CYS A 24 29.53 -15.45 -12.72
CA CYS A 24 30.46 -16.50 -12.32
C CYS A 24 30.12 -17.86 -12.96
N LEU A 25 28.83 -18.20 -13.07
CA LEU A 25 28.39 -19.42 -13.75
C LEU A 25 28.69 -19.35 -15.25
N LEU A 26 28.38 -18.25 -15.92
CA LEU A 26 28.65 -18.07 -17.35
C LEU A 26 30.14 -18.18 -17.66
N ASP A 27 31.00 -17.48 -16.91
CA ASP A 27 32.45 -17.50 -17.14
C ASP A 27 33.03 -18.90 -16.87
N TYR A 28 32.51 -19.61 -15.85
CA TYR A 28 32.87 -21.01 -15.57
C TYR A 28 32.48 -21.96 -16.71
N PHE A 29 31.27 -21.85 -17.26
CA PHE A 29 30.82 -22.70 -18.38
C PHE A 29 31.49 -22.36 -19.71
N SER A 30 31.88 -21.09 -19.91
CA SER A 30 32.61 -20.65 -21.11
C SER A 30 34.09 -20.98 -21.07
N GLY A 31 34.63 -21.37 -19.91
CA GLY A 31 36.06 -21.62 -19.71
C GLY A 31 36.90 -20.33 -19.66
N ASP A 32 36.25 -19.19 -19.45
CA ASP A 32 36.91 -17.88 -19.33
C ASP A 32 37.55 -17.71 -17.95
N GLN A 33 38.54 -16.83 -17.85
CA GLN A 33 39.14 -16.48 -16.56
C GLN A 33 38.13 -15.68 -15.72
N VAL A 34 37.85 -16.17 -14.52
CA VAL A 34 36.91 -15.51 -13.60
C VAL A 34 37.60 -14.33 -12.92
N GLU A 35 37.42 -13.13 -13.47
CA GLU A 35 37.88 -11.89 -12.85
C GLU A 35 36.89 -11.39 -11.79
N ILE A 36 36.97 -11.99 -10.59
CA ILE A 36 36.04 -11.72 -9.48
C ILE A 36 35.91 -10.22 -9.16
N VAL A 37 37.00 -9.46 -9.19
CA VAL A 37 37.00 -8.02 -8.89
C VAL A 37 36.21 -7.24 -9.93
N ALA A 38 36.39 -7.53 -11.22
CA ALA A 38 35.66 -6.88 -12.30
C ALA A 38 34.16 -7.24 -12.26
N ILE A 39 33.83 -8.50 -11.92
CA ILE A 39 32.45 -8.96 -11.74
C ILE A 39 31.79 -8.22 -10.56
N MET A 40 32.47 -8.07 -9.42
CA MET A 40 31.91 -7.35 -8.27
C MET A 40 31.69 -5.86 -8.54
N LEU A 41 32.63 -5.20 -9.24
CA LEU A 41 32.52 -3.79 -9.61
C LEU A 41 31.38 -3.55 -10.60
N SER A 42 31.27 -4.39 -11.63
CA SER A 42 30.16 -4.31 -12.60
C SER A 42 28.80 -4.62 -11.96
N ALA A 43 28.76 -5.54 -10.99
CA ALA A 43 27.56 -5.88 -10.24
C ALA A 43 27.01 -4.69 -9.43
N LEU A 44 27.85 -3.74 -8.98
CA LEU A 44 27.37 -2.53 -8.31
C LEU A 44 26.46 -1.70 -9.23
N GLY A 45 26.84 -1.53 -10.51
CA GLY A 45 26.01 -0.84 -11.49
C GLY A 45 24.68 -1.54 -11.73
N TRP A 46 24.73 -2.87 -11.87
CA TRP A 46 23.55 -3.71 -12.07
C TRP A 46 22.65 -3.85 -10.83
N GLY A 47 23.19 -3.62 -9.62
CA GLY A 47 22.38 -3.53 -8.41
C GLY A 47 21.75 -2.14 -8.23
N VAL A 48 22.52 -1.07 -8.46
CA VAL A 48 22.08 0.31 -8.21
C VAL A 48 21.03 0.76 -9.21
N LEU A 49 21.21 0.52 -10.51
CA LEU A 49 20.30 1.05 -11.54
C LEU A 49 18.87 0.50 -11.41
N PRO A 50 18.63 -0.82 -11.29
CA PRO A 50 17.28 -1.36 -11.07
C PRO A 50 16.69 -0.95 -9.72
N ALA A 51 17.52 -0.82 -8.68
CA ALA A 51 17.06 -0.37 -7.37
C ALA A 51 16.57 1.08 -7.41
N LEU A 52 17.31 1.98 -8.06
CA LEU A 52 16.91 3.37 -8.27
C LEU A 52 15.68 3.49 -9.18
N GLY A 53 15.65 2.74 -10.29
CA GLY A 53 14.50 2.73 -11.20
C GLY A 53 13.23 2.24 -10.50
N SER A 54 13.33 1.17 -9.72
CA SER A 54 12.23 0.63 -8.92
C SER A 54 11.81 1.61 -7.83
N TYR A 55 12.75 2.28 -7.17
CA TYR A 55 12.43 3.33 -6.20
C TYR A 55 11.67 4.49 -6.82
N ALA A 56 12.15 5.00 -7.95
CA ALA A 56 11.52 6.10 -8.67
C ALA A 56 10.08 5.73 -9.06
N GLY A 57 9.90 4.57 -9.70
CA GLY A 57 8.58 4.08 -10.10
C GLY A 57 7.64 3.87 -8.91
N LEU A 58 8.13 3.23 -7.84
CA LEU A 58 7.33 3.03 -6.62
C LEU A 58 7.00 4.35 -5.94
N SER A 59 7.95 5.29 -5.87
CA SER A 59 7.73 6.59 -5.25
C SER A 59 6.64 7.38 -5.99
N GLN A 60 6.59 7.35 -7.32
CA GLN A 60 5.57 8.06 -8.09
C GLN A 60 4.17 7.49 -7.89
N VAL A 61 4.03 6.17 -7.73
CA VAL A 61 2.71 5.52 -7.57
C VAL A 61 2.25 5.49 -6.10
N VAL A 62 3.16 5.16 -5.18
CA VAL A 62 2.85 4.90 -3.77
C VAL A 62 2.83 6.18 -2.94
N MET A 63 3.77 7.10 -3.19
CA MET A 63 3.97 8.26 -2.33
C MET A 63 2.81 9.26 -2.37
N PRO A 64 2.18 9.57 -3.52
CA PRO A 64 0.98 10.40 -3.54
C PRO A 64 -0.18 9.80 -2.72
N LYS A 65 -0.38 8.48 -2.85
CA LYS A 65 -1.42 7.75 -2.10
C LYS A 65 -1.16 7.81 -0.59
N LEU A 66 0.07 7.55 -0.15
CA LEU A 66 0.45 7.64 1.26
C LEU A 66 0.34 9.07 1.80
N ARG A 67 0.81 10.07 1.04
CA ARG A 67 0.72 11.48 1.44
C ARG A 67 -0.72 11.92 1.63
N TYR A 68 -1.63 11.49 0.77
CA TYR A 68 -3.06 11.78 0.92
C TYR A 68 -3.68 11.11 2.15
N LEU A 69 -3.32 9.84 2.41
CA LEU A 69 -3.82 9.11 3.58
C LEU A 69 -3.34 9.74 4.90
N GLU A 70 -2.12 10.29 4.89
CA GLU A 70 -1.49 10.93 6.07
C GLU A 70 -1.75 12.43 6.16
N SER A 71 -2.44 13.05 5.20
CA SER A 71 -2.76 14.48 5.24
C SER A 71 -4.15 14.77 5.80
N GLU A 72 -4.40 16.03 6.14
CA GLU A 72 -5.71 16.55 6.55
C GLU A 72 -6.63 16.86 5.35
N ILE A 73 -6.14 16.71 4.12
CA ILE A 73 -6.89 17.08 2.90
C ILE A 73 -8.12 16.19 2.75
N VAL A 74 -9.32 16.74 2.92
CA VAL A 74 -10.59 15.99 2.83
C VAL A 74 -10.92 15.59 1.38
N GLU A 75 -10.57 16.45 0.44
CA GLU A 75 -10.79 16.20 -1.00
C GLU A 75 -9.85 15.13 -1.54
N GLU A 76 -10.45 14.18 -2.24
CA GLU A 76 -9.71 13.03 -2.74
C GLU A 76 -9.02 13.35 -4.08
N PRO A 77 -7.70 13.09 -4.22
CA PRO A 77 -7.02 13.17 -5.50
C PRO A 77 -7.57 12.13 -6.50
N THR A 78 -7.46 12.42 -7.79
CA THR A 78 -7.81 11.47 -8.86
C THR A 78 -6.78 10.34 -8.93
N PHE A 79 -7.09 9.19 -8.31
CA PHE A 79 -6.30 7.97 -8.41
C PHE A 79 -6.84 7.05 -9.52
N PHE A 80 -5.94 6.50 -10.35
CA PHE A 80 -6.30 5.62 -11.47
C PHE A 80 -6.97 4.30 -11.04
N GLU A 81 -6.70 3.82 -9.83
CA GLU A 81 -7.12 2.50 -9.32
C GLU A 81 -8.08 2.61 -8.14
N LYS A 82 -8.90 3.67 -8.13
CA LYS A 82 -9.90 3.88 -7.09
C LYS A 82 -11.02 2.86 -7.23
N ARG A 83 -11.49 2.31 -6.11
CA ARG A 83 -12.81 1.67 -6.02
C ARG A 83 -13.63 2.39 -4.96
N GLU A 84 -14.88 2.64 -5.27
CA GLU A 84 -15.86 3.17 -4.33
C GLU A 84 -16.86 2.07 -4.02
N GLU A 85 -17.11 1.82 -2.73
CA GLU A 85 -18.27 1.06 -2.29
C GLU A 85 -19.13 1.98 -1.43
N ARG A 86 -20.44 1.88 -1.59
CA ARG A 86 -21.40 2.61 -0.77
C ARG A 86 -22.12 1.62 0.12
N VAL A 87 -22.28 2.00 1.39
CA VAL A 87 -23.06 1.23 2.37
C VAL A 87 -24.17 2.14 2.87
N SER A 88 -25.40 1.64 2.76
CA SER A 88 -26.59 2.32 3.28
C SER A 88 -26.59 2.28 4.80
N ASN A 89 -26.92 3.40 5.44
CA ASN A 89 -27.09 3.57 6.88
C ASN A 89 -28.55 3.91 7.22
N GLU A 90 -29.50 3.25 6.57
CA GLU A 90 -30.96 3.47 6.73
C GLU A 90 -31.44 3.46 8.19
N ASN A 91 -30.77 2.73 9.09
CA ASN A 91 -31.16 2.59 10.49
C ASN A 91 -30.43 3.55 11.45
N GLY A 92 -29.51 4.38 10.96
CA GLY A 92 -28.67 5.26 11.80
C GLY A 92 -27.71 4.51 12.75
N ALA A 93 -27.53 3.20 12.53
CA ALA A 93 -26.73 2.32 13.37
C ALA A 93 -25.21 2.59 13.24
N ILE A 94 -24.78 3.06 12.07
CA ILE A 94 -23.39 3.44 11.83
C ILE A 94 -23.20 4.87 12.33
N THR A 95 -22.58 5.02 13.50
CA THR A 95 -22.09 6.30 14.01
C THR A 95 -20.60 6.47 13.71
N PHE A 96 -20.15 7.71 13.62
CA PHE A 96 -18.73 8.02 13.43
C PHE A 96 -17.85 7.36 14.51
N THR A 97 -18.27 7.45 15.78
CA THR A 97 -17.54 6.88 16.92
C THR A 97 -17.39 5.35 16.82
N ASN A 98 -18.47 4.63 16.49
CA ASN A 98 -18.43 3.17 16.34
C ASN A 98 -17.50 2.76 15.20
N LEU A 99 -17.58 3.49 14.08
CA LEU A 99 -16.73 3.24 12.92
C LEU A 99 -15.26 3.49 13.24
N GLU A 100 -14.95 4.59 13.92
CA GLU A 100 -13.58 4.92 14.32
C GLU A 100 -12.99 3.85 15.24
N GLU A 101 -13.73 3.39 16.23
CA GLU A 101 -13.28 2.36 17.18
C GLU A 101 -12.93 1.04 16.48
N ILE A 102 -13.80 0.58 15.58
CA ILE A 102 -13.57 -0.65 14.80
C ILE A 102 -12.37 -0.50 13.86
N CYS A 103 -12.21 0.68 13.27
CA CYS A 103 -11.08 0.97 12.41
C CYS A 103 -9.77 0.98 13.21
N ARG A 104 -9.73 1.63 14.38
CA ARG A 104 -8.55 1.66 15.26
C ARG A 104 -8.15 0.29 15.78
N ALA A 105 -9.11 -0.62 15.98
CA ALA A 105 -8.82 -1.98 16.46
C ALA A 105 -8.02 -2.83 15.47
N ARG A 106 -8.06 -2.53 14.16
CA ARG A 106 -7.47 -3.39 13.12
C ARG A 106 -6.57 -2.66 12.13
N TYR A 107 -6.71 -1.35 11.98
CA TYR A 107 -6.01 -0.55 11.00
C TYR A 107 -5.23 0.58 11.68
N VAL A 108 -4.21 1.06 10.97
CA VAL A 108 -3.50 2.27 11.36
C VAL A 108 -4.32 3.46 10.87
N VAL A 109 -5.10 4.05 11.76
CA VAL A 109 -5.84 5.30 11.49
C VAL A 109 -4.83 6.44 11.44
N THR A 110 -4.77 7.12 10.30
CA THR A 110 -3.82 8.21 10.02
C THR A 110 -4.44 9.58 10.15
N PHE A 111 -5.76 9.70 9.94
CA PHE A 111 -6.52 10.92 10.11
C PHE A 111 -7.98 10.56 10.41
N ALA A 112 -8.60 11.27 11.34
CA ALA A 112 -10.02 11.12 11.67
C ALA A 112 -10.57 12.49 12.04
N ASP A 113 -11.64 12.91 11.35
CA ASP A 113 -12.32 14.18 11.54
C ASP A 113 -13.82 13.93 11.66
N GLY A 114 -14.37 14.18 12.85
CA GLY A 114 -15.77 13.96 13.15
C GLY A 114 -16.69 15.08 12.62
N GLU A 115 -16.17 16.28 12.37
CA GLU A 115 -16.96 17.38 11.81
C GLU A 115 -17.20 17.18 10.32
N GLU A 116 -16.14 16.78 9.60
CA GLU A 116 -16.20 16.46 8.16
C GLU A 116 -16.62 15.00 7.88
N GLY A 117 -16.78 14.19 8.94
CA GLY A 117 -17.19 12.79 8.83
C GLY A 117 -16.18 11.90 8.08
N VAL A 118 -14.88 12.19 8.16
CA VAL A 118 -13.84 11.52 7.36
C VAL A 118 -12.89 10.71 8.23
N ILE A 119 -12.67 9.44 7.86
CA ILE A 119 -11.67 8.57 8.47
C ILE A 119 -10.72 8.05 7.39
N LYS A 120 -9.43 8.37 7.52
CA LYS A 120 -8.36 7.82 6.69
C LYS A 120 -7.55 6.82 7.49
N MET A 121 -7.30 5.67 6.88
CA MET A 121 -6.59 4.59 7.53
C MET A 121 -5.79 3.77 6.52
N ARG A 122 -4.87 2.97 7.03
CA ARG A 122 -4.13 2.01 6.21
C ARG A 122 -3.86 0.72 6.97
N THR A 123 -3.70 -0.37 6.23
CA THR A 123 -3.13 -1.60 6.77
C THR A 123 -1.65 -1.41 7.09
N THR A 124 -1.12 -2.21 8.00
CA THR A 124 0.32 -2.27 8.26
C THR A 124 1.06 -2.67 6.98
N LEU A 125 2.07 -1.88 6.61
CA LEU A 125 2.90 -2.16 5.44
C LEU A 125 3.88 -3.28 5.77
N SER A 126 4.03 -4.24 4.85
CA SER A 126 5.03 -5.30 4.94
C SER A 126 5.73 -5.50 3.60
N LEU A 127 6.88 -6.17 3.60
CA LEU A 127 7.63 -6.51 2.39
C LEU A 127 6.79 -7.30 1.36
N TRP A 128 5.89 -8.16 1.84
CA TRP A 128 5.07 -9.07 1.02
C TRP A 128 3.67 -8.53 0.72
N SER A 129 3.23 -7.51 1.46
CA SER A 129 1.96 -6.82 1.23
C SER A 129 2.21 -5.33 1.38
N ARG A 130 2.20 -4.64 0.23
CA ARG A 130 2.32 -3.18 0.13
C ARG A 130 1.11 -2.42 0.68
N GLY A 131 0.18 -3.14 1.33
CA GLY A 131 -0.92 -2.60 2.10
C GLY A 131 -2.03 -1.97 1.27
N VAL A 132 -3.07 -1.54 1.97
CA VAL A 132 -4.25 -0.86 1.43
C VAL A 132 -4.50 0.38 2.25
N GLY A 133 -4.83 1.48 1.57
CA GLY A 133 -5.36 2.68 2.18
C GLY A 133 -6.87 2.71 2.02
N TYR A 134 -7.56 3.23 3.02
CA TYR A 134 -9.00 3.44 2.98
C TYR A 134 -9.28 4.88 3.41
N CYS A 135 -10.24 5.50 2.74
CA CYS A 135 -10.84 6.76 3.16
C CYS A 135 -12.35 6.52 3.24
N ILE A 136 -12.90 6.57 4.45
CA ILE A 136 -14.35 6.47 4.65
C ILE A 136 -14.87 7.88 4.84
N LYS A 137 -15.85 8.25 4.03
CA LYS A 137 -16.58 9.52 4.11
C LYS A 137 -18.00 9.23 4.53
N PHE A 138 -18.38 9.71 5.70
CA PHE A 138 -19.73 9.62 6.23
C PHE A 138 -20.51 10.85 5.78
N LYS A 139 -21.56 10.63 4.98
CA LYS A 139 -22.47 11.72 4.57
C LYS A 139 -23.76 11.60 5.35
N ASP A 140 -23.87 12.41 6.41
CA ASP A 140 -25.04 12.46 7.28
C ASP A 140 -26.31 12.82 6.50
N VAL A 141 -26.18 13.67 5.46
CA VAL A 141 -27.29 14.15 4.62
C VAL A 141 -28.02 13.02 3.88
N ASN A 142 -27.32 11.93 3.53
CA ASN A 142 -27.89 10.81 2.77
C ASN A 142 -27.99 9.53 3.59
N GLN A 143 -27.58 9.53 4.86
CA GLN A 143 -27.38 8.30 5.64
C GLN A 143 -26.56 7.26 4.85
N GLU A 144 -25.46 7.69 4.23
CA GLU A 144 -24.60 6.80 3.45
C GLU A 144 -23.15 6.90 3.94
N ALA A 145 -22.56 5.73 4.17
CA ALA A 145 -21.13 5.59 4.35
C ALA A 145 -20.49 5.28 3.00
N VAL A 146 -19.72 6.23 2.46
CA VAL A 146 -18.97 6.05 1.21
C VAL A 146 -17.56 5.59 1.57
N MET A 147 -17.25 4.34 1.27
CA MET A 147 -15.92 3.77 1.46
C MET A 147 -15.13 3.87 0.17
N VAL A 148 -14.04 4.64 0.23
CA VAL A 148 -13.08 4.77 -0.86
C VAL A 148 -11.88 3.88 -0.58
N PHE A 149 -11.65 2.94 -1.49
CA PHE A 149 -10.53 2.03 -1.48
C PHE A 149 -9.40 2.59 -2.33
N ILE A 150 -8.24 2.76 -1.69
CA ILE A 150 -7.03 3.28 -2.32
C ILE A 150 -5.96 2.17 -2.25
N PRO A 151 -5.87 1.30 -3.26
CA PRO A 151 -4.85 0.26 -3.26
C PRO A 151 -3.48 0.93 -3.31
N ILE A 152 -2.63 0.67 -2.31
CA ILE A 152 -1.27 1.23 -2.26
C ILE A 152 -0.38 0.51 -3.30
N SER A 153 -0.71 -0.74 -3.65
CA SER A 153 -0.12 -1.49 -4.75
C SER A 153 -1.17 -2.23 -5.55
N THR A 154 -0.94 -2.33 -6.85
CA THR A 154 -1.74 -3.11 -7.79
C THR A 154 -1.63 -4.61 -7.57
N GLY A 155 -2.69 -5.34 -7.97
CA GLY A 155 -2.62 -6.75 -8.33
C GLY A 155 -2.61 -7.77 -7.19
N ASN A 156 -2.89 -7.36 -5.94
CA ASN A 156 -2.81 -8.29 -4.81
C ASN A 156 -4.21 -8.74 -4.34
N ARG A 157 -4.52 -10.03 -4.49
CA ARG A 157 -5.78 -10.67 -4.05
C ARG A 157 -6.10 -10.43 -2.56
N LYS A 158 -5.08 -10.22 -1.72
CA LYS A 158 -5.27 -9.85 -0.30
C LYS A 158 -5.94 -8.49 -0.14
N VAL A 159 -5.63 -7.54 -1.03
CA VAL A 159 -6.23 -6.19 -1.03
C VAL A 159 -7.73 -6.27 -1.27
N GLU A 160 -8.15 -7.12 -2.21
CA GLU A 160 -9.57 -7.34 -2.49
C GLU A 160 -10.30 -8.07 -1.35
N GLN A 161 -9.62 -9.02 -0.70
CA GLN A 161 -10.17 -9.71 0.47
C GLN A 161 -10.35 -8.77 1.66
N ASP A 162 -9.36 -7.90 1.92
CA ASP A 162 -9.45 -6.94 3.02
C ASP A 162 -10.50 -5.86 2.73
N ALA A 163 -10.67 -5.44 1.48
CA ALA A 163 -11.76 -4.55 1.08
C ALA A 163 -13.14 -5.16 1.34
N LYS A 164 -13.34 -6.43 0.93
CA LYS A 164 -14.60 -7.17 1.19
C LYS A 164 -14.85 -7.34 2.69
N ARG A 165 -13.82 -7.58 3.48
CA ARG A 165 -13.94 -7.72 4.94
C ARG A 165 -14.34 -6.42 5.61
N LEU A 166 -13.73 -5.29 5.22
CA LEU A 166 -14.10 -3.98 5.76
C LEU A 166 -15.58 -3.68 5.45
N LYS A 167 -16.01 -3.96 4.22
CA LYS A 167 -17.42 -3.84 3.83
C LYS A 167 -18.35 -4.66 4.73
N LEU A 168 -18.05 -5.95 4.91
CA LEU A 168 -18.84 -6.83 5.79
C LEU A 168 -18.86 -6.36 7.24
N LEU A 169 -17.77 -5.76 7.75
CA LEU A 169 -17.75 -5.19 9.09
C LEU A 169 -18.68 -3.98 9.21
N VAL A 170 -18.67 -3.09 8.22
CA VAL A 170 -19.54 -1.90 8.19
C VAL A 170 -21.01 -2.30 7.99
N GLU A 171 -21.30 -3.25 7.10
CA GLU A 171 -22.65 -3.83 6.92
C GLU A 171 -23.13 -4.58 8.17
N GLY A 172 -22.22 -5.24 8.89
CA GLY A 172 -22.50 -5.88 10.17
C GLY A 172 -22.99 -4.89 11.23
N LEU A 173 -22.49 -3.65 11.20
CA LEU A 173 -22.97 -2.58 12.09
C LEU A 173 -24.37 -2.11 11.72
N ALA A 174 -24.67 -2.02 10.42
CA ALA A 174 -25.99 -1.64 9.93
C ALA A 174 -27.09 -2.67 10.27
N SER A 175 -26.70 -3.94 10.50
CA SER A 175 -27.62 -5.06 10.77
C SER A 175 -27.73 -5.47 12.25
N ALA A 176 -26.87 -4.93 13.13
CA ALA A 176 -26.87 -5.24 14.56
C ALA A 176 -27.76 -4.32 15.41
N SER A 177 -28.39 -3.31 14.79
CA SER A 177 -29.42 -2.43 15.37
C SER A 177 -30.83 -2.96 15.13
#